data_AF-A0A1V8YH67-F1
#
_entry.id   AF-A0A1V8YH67-F1
#
_cell.length_a   1.000
_cell.length_b   1.000
_cell.length_c   1.000
_cell.angle_alpha   90.00
_cell.angle_beta   90.00
_cell.angle_gamma   90.00
#
_symmetry.space_group_name_H-M   'P 1'
#
loop_
_entity.id
_entity.type
_entity.pdbx_description
1 polymer ?
#
loop_
_entity_poly.entity_id
_entity_poly.type
_entity_poly.pdbx_seq_one_letter_code
_entity_poly.pdbx_strand_id
1 'polypeptide(L)' 'MASSDETLTTESFLFICKQVGLSNEEMQLMEIGDCLDFVQEWIDNHQEQSSTKSKTRKATQADFDAF' A
#
# COMPACT_ATOMS: atom_id res chain seq x y z
N MET A 1 -3.53 11.02 3.08
CA MET A 1 -2.44 10.03 3.10
C MET A 1 -1.98 9.91 4.53
N ALA A 2 -2.25 8.79 5.21
CA ALA A 2 -1.77 8.58 6.57
C ALA A 2 -0.27 8.33 6.50
N SER A 3 0.54 9.36 6.75
CA SER A 3 1.97 9.18 6.99
C SER A 3 2.08 8.74 8.45
N SER A 4 2.24 7.45 8.70
CA SER A 4 2.70 7.00 10.01
C SER A 4 4.06 7.66 10.25
N ASP A 5 4.25 8.29 11.41
CA ASP A 5 5.48 9.02 11.80
C ASP A 5 6.68 8.08 12.07
N GLU A 6 6.56 6.81 11.69
CA GLU A 6 7.64 5.84 11.82
C GLU A 6 8.60 5.94 10.64
N THR A 7 9.87 6.24 10.95
CA THR A 7 10.95 6.16 9.97
C THR A 7 11.09 4.74 9.45
N LEU A 8 11.13 4.58 8.12
CA LEU A 8 11.42 3.29 7.50
C LEU A 8 12.83 2.82 7.92
N THR A 9 12.89 1.84 8.80
CA THR A 9 14.14 1.19 9.23
C THR A 9 14.45 -0.01 8.35
N THR A 10 15.71 -0.44 8.30
CA THR A 10 16.12 -1.64 7.56
C THR A 10 15.34 -2.89 8.00
N GLU A 11 15.07 -3.04 9.30
CA GLU A 11 14.25 -4.15 9.81
C GLU A 11 12.82 -4.10 9.28
N SER A 12 12.19 -2.91 9.28
CA SER A 12 10.84 -2.74 8.73
C SER A 12 10.79 -3.01 7.22
N PHE A 13 11.81 -2.59 6.47
CA PHE A 13 11.94 -2.89 5.04
C PHE A 13 12.02 -4.40 4.78
N LEU A 14 12.94 -5.10 5.46
CA LEU A 14 13.10 -6.56 5.30
C LEU A 14 11.84 -7.32 5.71
N PHE A 15 11.15 -6.86 6.75
CA PHE A 15 9.87 -7.44 7.17
C PHE A 15 8.80 -7.30 6.09
N ILE A 16 8.67 -6.11 5.48
CA ILE A 16 7.73 -5.85 4.40
C ILE A 16 8.06 -6.70 3.17
N CYS A 17 9.33 -6.75 2.74
CA CYS A 17 9.77 -7.59 1.62
C CYS A 17 9.40 -9.07 1.85
N LYS A 18 9.61 -9.59 3.07
CA LYS A 18 9.21 -10.96 3.42
C LYS A 18 7.69 -11.16 3.37
N GLN A 19 6.90 -10.17 3.81
CA GLN A 19 5.43 -10.23 3.76
C GLN A 19 4.89 -10.29 2.32
N VAL A 20 5.50 -9.56 1.39
CA VAL A 20 5.11 -9.58 -0.02
C VAL A 20 5.66 -10.78 -0.80
N GLY A 21 6.48 -11.63 -0.14
CA GLY A 21 6.96 -12.89 -0.70
C GLY A 21 8.35 -12.84 -1.33
N LEU A 22 9.10 -11.74 -1.18
CA LEU A 22 10.48 -11.66 -1.65
C LEU A 22 11.39 -12.56 -0.79
N SER A 23 12.14 -13.43 -1.46
CA SER A 23 13.20 -14.22 -0.80
C SER A 23 14.45 -13.37 -0.54
N ASN A 24 15.32 -13.86 0.35
CA ASN A 24 16.58 -13.17 0.62
C ASN A 24 17.50 -13.13 -0.61
N GLU A 25 17.46 -14.18 -1.43
CA GLU A 25 18.26 -14.28 -2.66
C GLU A 25 17.80 -13.26 -3.70
N GLU A 26 16.49 -13.08 -3.89
CA GLU A 26 15.94 -12.06 -4.79
C GLU A 26 16.29 -10.64 -4.34
N MET A 27 16.15 -10.35 -3.04
CA MET A 27 16.52 -9.04 -2.48
C MET A 27 18.00 -8.70 -2.63
N GLN A 28 18.90 -9.70 -2.67
CA GLN A 28 20.33 -9.48 -2.89
C GLN A 28 20.68 -9.18 -4.35
N LEU A 29 19.81 -9.58 -5.28
CA LEU A 29 19.98 -9.41 -6.72
C LEU A 29 19.28 -8.14 -7.25
N MET A 30 18.42 -7.53 -6.44
CA MET A 30 17.62 -6.35 -6.77
C MET A 30 18.18 -5.11 -6.08
N GLU A 31 18.00 -3.94 -6.69
CA GLU A 31 18.27 -2.68 -5.99
C GLU A 31 17.13 -2.39 -5.00
N ILE A 32 17.40 -1.49 -4.05
CA ILE A 32 16.38 -1.08 -3.07
C ILE A 32 15.16 -0.46 -3.73
N GLY A 33 15.34 0.22 -4.89
CA GLY A 33 14.25 0.78 -5.68
C GLY A 33 13.32 -0.32 -6.21
N ASP A 34 13.89 -1.35 -6.84
CA ASP A 34 13.11 -2.46 -7.42
C ASP A 34 12.30 -3.20 -6.34
N CYS A 35 12.87 -3.36 -5.14
CA CYS A 35 12.17 -3.97 -4.01
C CYS A 35 10.97 -3.14 -3.55
N LEU A 36 11.11 -1.81 -3.50
CA LEU A 36 10.03 -0.90 -3.12
C LEU A 36 8.93 -0.85 -4.18
N ASP A 37 9.29 -0.89 -5.46
CA ASP A 37 8.34 -0.95 -6.57
C ASP A 37 7.53 -2.25 -6.52
N PHE A 38 8.19 -3.39 -6.30
CA PHE A 38 7.51 -4.68 -6.13
C PHE A 38 6.52 -4.69 -4.96
N VAL A 39 6.91 -4.11 -3.83
CA VAL A 39 6.03 -3.95 -2.66
C VAL A 39 4.80 -3.12 -3.02
N GLN A 40 4.98 -2.03 -3.77
CA GLN A 40 3.86 -1.18 -4.19
C GLN A 40 2.90 -1.92 -5.12
N GLU A 41 3.43 -2.62 -6.14
CA GLU A 41 2.61 -3.44 -7.04
C GLU A 41 1.86 -4.53 -6.28
N TRP A 42 2.49 -5.14 -5.27
CA TRP A 42 1.83 -6.12 -4.41
C TRP A 42 0.66 -5.48 -3.64
N ILE A 43 0.86 -4.30 -3.05
CA ILE A 43 -0.18 -3.57 -2.32
C ILE A 43 -1.35 -3.22 -3.24
N ASP A 44 -1.08 -2.71 -4.44
CA ASP A 44 -2.11 -2.32 -5.40
C ASP A 44 -2.98 -3.53 -5.80
N ASN A 45 -2.35 -4.66 -6.12
CA ASN A 45 -3.04 -5.90 -6.48
C ASN A 45 -3.83 -6.51 -5.31
N HIS A 46 -3.36 -6.36 -4.07
CA HIS A 46 -4.04 -6.89 -2.87
C HIS A 46 -5.11 -5.93 -2.32
N GLN A 47 -4.98 -4.62 -2.53
CA GLN A 47 -6.02 -3.65 -2.17
C GLN A 47 -7.28 -3.80 -3.02
N GLU A 48 -7.17 -4.20 -4.28
CA GLU A 48 -8.34 -4.48 -5.11
C GLU A 48 -9.20 -5.62 -4.55
N GLN A 49 -8.59 -6.62 -3.89
CA GLN A 49 -9.32 -7.70 -3.22
C GLN A 49 -9.90 -7.30 -1.85
N SER A 50 -9.24 -6.40 -1.11
CA SER A 50 -9.68 -5.96 0.23
C SER A 50 -10.65 -4.76 0.20
N SER A 51 -10.98 -4.24 -0.97
CA SER A 51 -11.78 -3.03 -1.11
C SER A 51 -13.29 -3.28 -0.96
N THR A 52 -13.74 -3.52 0.27
CA THR A 52 -14.89 -2.76 0.81
C THR A 52 -14.48 -1.29 0.94
N LYS A 53 -14.14 -0.64 -0.18
CA LYS A 53 -14.02 0.82 -0.22
C LYS A 53 -15.40 1.32 0.16
N SER A 54 -15.51 1.94 1.35
CA SER A 54 -16.66 2.74 1.71
C SER A 54 -17.00 3.60 0.49
N LYS A 55 -18.16 3.33 -0.12
CA LYS A 55 -18.63 4.06 -1.30
C LYS A 55 -18.75 5.52 -0.87
N THR A 56 -17.68 6.29 -1.09
CA THR A 56 -17.74 7.74 -1.12
C THR A 56 -18.58 8.05 -2.35
N ARG A 57 -19.91 8.13 -2.16
CA ARG A 57 -20.83 8.54 -3.22
C ARG A 57 -20.66 10.05 -3.40
N LYS A 58 -20.73 10.50 -4.64
CA LYS A 58 -20.81 11.94 -4.92
C LYS A 58 -22.04 12.51 -4.20
N ALA A 59 -21.88 13.69 -3.61
CA ALA A 59 -23.01 14.44 -3.05
C ALA A 59 -24.03 14.71 -4.17
N THR A 60 -25.30 14.49 -3.85
CA THR A 60 -26.43 14.71 -4.73
C THR A 60 -27.12 16.02 -4.38
N GLN A 61 -27.95 16.53 -5.28
CA GLN A 61 -28.72 17.76 -5.04
C GLN A 61 -29.53 17.69 -3.73
N ALA A 62 -30.08 16.52 -3.40
CA ALA A 62 -30.81 16.29 -2.15
C ALA A 62 -29.95 16.49 -0.88
N ASP A 63 -28.62 16.29 -0.97
CA ASP A 63 -27.71 16.57 0.14
C ASP A 63 -27.47 18.08 0.31
N PHE A 64 -27.62 18.87 -0.76
CA PHE A 64 -27.56 20.34 -0.70
C PHE A 64 -28.88 20.96 -0.26
N ASP A 65 -30.01 20.36 -0.67
CA ASP A 65 -31.36 20.84 -0.32
C ASP A 65 -31.72 20.60 1.16
N ALA A 66 -30.90 19.85 1.90
CA ALA A 66 -31.08 19.51 3.31
C ALA A 66 -30.29 20.40 4.31
N PHE A 67 -29.57 21.42 3.82
CA PHE A 67 -28.93 22.47 4.60
C PHE A 67 -29.83 23.71 4.73
#